data_AF-A0A7L5BH94-F1
#
_entry.id   AF-A0A7L5BH94-F1
#
_cell.length_a   1.000
_cell.length_b   1.000
_cell.length_c   1.000
_cell.angle_alpha   90.00
_cell.angle_beta   90.00
_cell.angle_gamma   90.00
#
_symmetry.space_group_name_H-M   'P 1'
#
loop_
_entity.id
_entity.type
_entity.pdbx_description
1 polymer ?
#
loop_
_entity_poly.entity_id
_entity_poly.type
_entity_poly.pdbx_seq_one_letter_code
_entity_poly.pdbx_strand_id
1 'polypeptide(L)'
;MIHKLSTESHGDLTPESRAAVVSEIFCFMATKTEPVPYGRILEHVMETFEAKEELVSLYVMNSVLLLISNGLLSSNTFERPDEHTEWFMVEQKTTVGPTRRMTAICYGEIN
;
A
#
# COMPACT_ATOMS: atom_id res chain seq x y z
N MET A 1 -9.95 -18.51 -4.75
CA MET A 1 -10.96 -18.57 -3.66
C MET A 1 -11.19 -17.13 -3.26
N ILE A 2 -12.36 -16.56 -3.54
CA ILE A 2 -12.63 -15.14 -3.25
C ILE A 2 -12.92 -15.02 -1.76
N HIS A 3 -12.02 -14.38 -1.01
CA HIS A 3 -12.24 -14.10 0.41
C HIS A 3 -12.98 -12.77 0.54
N LYS A 4 -14.30 -12.79 0.77
CA LYS A 4 -15.01 -11.54 1.05
C LYS A 4 -14.50 -10.91 2.34
N LEU A 5 -14.15 -9.62 2.28
CA LEU A 5 -13.78 -8.84 3.45
C LEU A 5 -14.99 -8.71 4.39
N SER A 6 -14.72 -8.74 5.69
CA SER A 6 -15.71 -8.57 6.75
C SER A 6 -15.40 -7.34 7.59
N THR A 7 -16.45 -6.73 8.13
CA THR A 7 -16.36 -5.52 8.94
C THR A 7 -16.82 -5.76 10.38
N GLU A 8 -16.24 -5.01 11.30
CA GLU A 8 -16.69 -4.85 12.67
C GLU A 8 -17.94 -3.94 12.74
N SER A 9 -18.53 -3.83 13.93
CA SER A 9 -19.78 -3.10 14.20
C SER A 9 -19.77 -1.62 13.78
N HIS A 10 -18.58 -1.04 13.59
CA HIS A 10 -18.38 0.36 13.22
C HIS A 10 -17.98 0.56 11.76
N GLY A 11 -17.97 -0.50 10.94
CA GLY A 11 -17.56 -0.43 9.53
C GLY A 11 -16.06 -0.57 9.30
N ASP A 12 -15.27 -0.76 10.36
CA ASP A 12 -13.83 -1.07 10.26
C ASP A 12 -13.63 -2.51 9.75
N LEU A 13 -12.56 -2.79 9.02
CA LEU A 13 -12.24 -4.16 8.61
C LEU A 13 -11.83 -4.99 9.83
N THR A 14 -12.31 -6.23 9.88
CA THR A 14 -11.87 -7.20 10.90
C THR A 14 -10.35 -7.39 10.84
N PRO A 15 -9.69 -7.78 11.95
CA PRO A 15 -8.26 -8.10 11.95
C PRO A 15 -7.85 -9.07 10.83
N GLU A 16 -8.67 -10.09 10.57
CA GLU A 16 -8.46 -11.07 9.52
C GLU A 16 -8.53 -10.45 8.12
N SER A 17 -9.49 -9.55 7.91
CA SER A 17 -9.64 -8.83 6.63
C SER A 17 -8.49 -7.85 6.41
N ARG A 18 -7.99 -7.18 7.46
CA ARG A 18 -6.78 -6.36 7.38
C ARG A 18 -5.56 -7.20 7.01
N ALA A 19 -5.39 -8.35 7.64
CA ALA A 19 -4.30 -9.27 7.31
C ALA A 19 -4.40 -9.80 5.88
N ALA A 20 -5.61 -10.07 5.39
CA ALA A 20 -5.86 -10.48 4.02
C ALA A 20 -5.43 -9.40 3.01
N VAL A 21 -5.74 -8.12 3.27
CA VAL A 21 -5.29 -7.00 2.42
C VAL A 21 -3.76 -6.90 2.39
N VAL A 22 -3.09 -6.98 3.54
CA VAL A 22 -1.61 -6.97 3.60
C VAL A 22 -1.02 -8.14 2.80
N SER A 23 -1.56 -9.35 3.02
CA SER A 23 -1.11 -10.56 2.34
C SER A 23 -1.29 -10.47 0.82
N GLU A 24 -2.43 -9.95 0.37
CA GLU A 24 -2.72 -9.81 -1.06
C GLU A 24 -1.77 -8.82 -1.73
N ILE A 25 -1.53 -7.67 -1.10
CA ILE A 25 -0.56 -6.68 -1.61
C ILE A 25 0.83 -7.30 -1.70
N PHE A 26 1.26 -8.04 -0.67
CA PHE A 26 2.55 -8.72 -0.70
C PHE A 26 2.65 -9.73 -1.84
N CYS A 27 1.63 -10.59 -2.00
CA CYS A 27 1.57 -11.58 -3.08
C CYS A 27 1.56 -10.92 -4.46
N PHE A 28 0.73 -9.89 -4.65
CA PHE A 28 0.64 -9.15 -5.90
C PHE A 28 1.98 -8.54 -6.28
N MET A 29 2.61 -7.82 -5.35
CA MET A 29 3.89 -7.14 -5.57
C MET A 29 5.05 -8.12 -5.81
N ALA A 30 5.02 -9.31 -5.21
CA ALA A 30 6.01 -10.36 -5.46
C ALA A 30 6.02 -10.85 -6.92
N THR A 31 4.94 -10.63 -7.67
CA THR A 31 4.86 -10.99 -9.11
C THR A 31 5.36 -9.89 -10.04
N LYS A 32 5.75 -8.72 -9.51
CA LYS A 32 6.05 -7.52 -10.32
C LYS A 32 7.54 -7.26 -10.36
N THR A 33 8.04 -7.02 -11.56
CA THR A 33 9.44 -6.66 -11.83
C THR A 33 9.62 -5.16 -12.04
N GLU A 34 8.53 -4.44 -12.31
CA GLU A 34 8.48 -3.02 -12.60
C GLU A 34 7.81 -2.26 -11.44
N PRO A 35 8.08 -0.95 -11.31
CA PRO A 35 7.32 -0.09 -10.42
C PRO A 35 5.81 -0.17 -10.69
N VAL A 36 5.02 -0.29 -9.63
CA VAL A 36 3.56 -0.33 -9.65
C VAL A 36 3.02 0.92 -8.94
N PRO A 37 2.27 1.78 -9.65
CA PRO A 37 1.58 2.92 -9.04
C PRO A 37 0.58 2.47 -7.96
N TYR A 38 0.41 3.28 -6.92
CA TYR A 38 -0.55 3.01 -5.83
C TYR A 38 -1.96 2.70 -6.35
N GLY A 39 -2.44 3.46 -7.34
CA GLY A 39 -3.76 3.25 -7.93
C GLY A 39 -3.96 1.84 -8.51
N ARG A 40 -2.90 1.22 -9.05
CA ARG A 40 -2.95 -0.16 -9.56
C ARG A 40 -2.97 -1.20 -8.45
N ILE A 41 -2.33 -0.92 -7.31
CA ILE A 41 -2.44 -1.77 -6.11
C ILE A 41 -3.87 -1.69 -5.55
N LEU A 42 -4.42 -0.48 -5.45
CA LEU A 42 -5.78 -0.26 -4.97
C LEU A 42 -6.82 -0.95 -5.87
N GLU A 43 -6.72 -0.76 -7.19
CA GLU A 43 -7.58 -1.42 -8.17
C GLU A 43 -7.52 -2.95 -8.03
N HIS A 44 -6.32 -3.53 -7.94
CA HIS A 44 -6.13 -4.97 -7.74
C HIS A 44 -6.79 -5.48 -6.46
N VAL A 45 -6.66 -4.77 -5.35
CA VAL A 45 -7.28 -5.15 -4.06
C VAL A 45 -8.81 -5.04 -4.16
N MET A 46 -9.35 -3.98 -4.77
CA MET A 46 -10.79 -3.81 -4.97
C MET A 46 -11.38 -4.93 -5.81
N GLU A 47 -10.71 -5.30 -6.92
CA GLU A 47 -11.14 -6.41 -7.79
C GLU A 47 -11.05 -7.76 -7.07
N THR A 48 -9.95 -8.03 -6.38
CA THR A 48 -9.70 -9.31 -5.69
C THR A 48 -10.72 -9.58 -4.60
N PHE A 49 -11.15 -8.54 -3.89
CA PHE A 49 -12.06 -8.64 -2.75
C PHE A 49 -13.50 -8.22 -3.06
N GLU A 50 -13.82 -7.84 -4.30
CA GLU A 50 -15.11 -7.26 -4.70
C GLU A 50 -15.53 -6.09 -3.78
N ALA A 51 -14.56 -5.25 -3.40
CA ALA A 51 -14.71 -4.21 -2.40
C ALA A 51 -14.77 -2.82 -3.04
N LYS A 52 -15.50 -1.91 -2.39
CA LYS A 52 -15.51 -0.49 -2.79
C LYS A 52 -14.28 0.22 -2.25
N GLU A 53 -13.85 1.26 -2.97
CA GLU A 53 -12.68 2.05 -2.60
C GLU A 53 -12.77 2.62 -1.18
N GLU A 54 -13.94 3.15 -0.78
CA GLU A 54 -14.10 3.78 0.54
C GLU A 54 -13.90 2.80 1.70
N LEU A 55 -14.07 1.50 1.43
CA LEU A 55 -13.86 0.44 2.41
C LEU A 55 -12.39 0.05 2.54
N VAL A 56 -11.59 0.13 1.47
CA VAL A 56 -10.25 -0.50 1.43
C VAL A 56 -9.10 0.48 1.28
N SER A 57 -9.33 1.71 0.80
CA SER A 57 -8.27 2.67 0.44
C SER A 57 -7.30 2.94 1.60
N LEU A 58 -7.81 3.26 2.79
CA LEU A 58 -6.99 3.49 3.98
C LEU A 58 -6.20 2.25 4.40
N TYR A 59 -6.77 1.05 4.25
CA TYR A 59 -6.09 -0.19 4.60
C TYR A 59 -5.01 -0.55 3.60
N VAL A 60 -5.23 -0.31 2.31
CA VAL A 60 -4.20 -0.48 1.26
C VAL A 60 -3.03 0.44 1.55
N MET A 61 -3.30 1.72 1.83
CA MET A 61 -2.25 2.69 2.16
C MET A 61 -1.45 2.28 3.42
N ASN A 62 -2.14 1.92 4.50
CA ASN A 62 -1.49 1.46 5.72
C ASN A 62 -0.70 0.17 5.52
N SER A 63 -1.21 -0.76 4.70
CA SER A 63 -0.53 -2.02 4.38
C SER A 63 0.75 -1.78 3.58
N VAL A 64 0.71 -0.88 2.60
CA VAL A 64 1.90 -0.47 1.84
C VAL A 64 2.94 0.14 2.77
N LEU A 65 2.54 1.08 3.64
CA LEU A 65 3.45 1.68 4.61
C LEU A 65 4.07 0.63 5.55
N LEU A 66 3.25 -0.31 6.04
CA LEU A 66 3.71 -1.41 6.89
C LEU A 66 4.77 -2.26 6.18
N LEU A 67 4.51 -2.67 4.93
CA LEU A 67 5.42 -3.50 4.16
C LEU A 67 6.73 -2.76 3.84
N ILE A 68 6.68 -1.46 3.52
CA ILE A 68 7.87 -0.63 3.32
C ILE A 68 8.68 -0.51 4.62
N SER A 69 8.01 -0.24 5.74
CA SER A 69 8.64 -0.06 7.05
C SER A 69 9.36 -1.33 7.52
N ASN A 70 8.87 -2.50 7.09
CA ASN A 70 9.49 -3.80 7.37
C ASN A 70 10.50 -4.25 6.29
N GLY A 71 10.78 -3.41 5.28
CA GLY A 71 11.74 -3.71 4.22
C GLY A 71 11.27 -4.77 3.22
N LEU A 72 9.97 -5.07 3.19
CA LEU A 72 9.36 -6.04 2.26
C LEU A 72 8.98 -5.41 0.92
N LEU A 73 8.79 -4.08 0.90
CA LEU A 73 8.60 -3.27 -0.30
C LEU A 73 9.51 -2.04 -0.26
N SER A 74 9.71 -1.39 -1.40
CA SER A 74 10.50 -0.16 -1.52
C SER A 74 9.75 0.93 -2.29
N SER A 75 10.07 2.19 -1.99
CA SER A 75 9.40 3.36 -2.59
C SER A 75 9.72 3.58 -4.07
N ASN A 76 10.85 3.06 -4.55
CA ASN A 76 11.20 3.01 -5.98
C ASN A 76 10.28 2.08 -6.77
N THR A 77 9.43 1.31 -6.08
CA THR A 77 8.35 0.54 -6.68
C THR A 77 7.16 1.43 -7.02
N PHE A 78 7.17 2.73 -6.75
CA PHE A 78 6.10 3.65 -7.13
C PHE A 78 6.63 4.65 -8.16
N GLU A 79 5.90 4.83 -9.27
CA GLU A 79 6.18 5.95 -10.17
C GLU A 79 6.02 7.27 -9.42
N ARG A 80 6.96 8.19 -9.65
CA ARG A 80 6.84 9.55 -9.13
C ARG A 80 5.60 10.18 -9.76
N PRO A 81 4.66 10.73 -8.96
CA PRO A 81 3.52 11.45 -9.52
C PRO A 81 3.98 12.66 -10.35
N ASP A 82 3.12 13.11 -11.26
CA ASP A 82 3.36 14.30 -12.07
C ASP A 82 3.44 15.60 -11.22
N GLU A 83 3.93 16.68 -11.83
CA GLU A 83 4.15 17.97 -11.15
C GLU A 83 2.86 18.65 -10.64
N HIS A 84 1.69 18.11 -10.96
CA HIS A 84 0.38 18.67 -10.60
C HIS A 84 -0.32 17.88 -9.49
N THR A 85 0.31 16.82 -8.99
CA THR A 85 -0.23 15.98 -7.92
C THR A 85 0.40 16.37 -6.58
N GLU A 86 -0.42 16.69 -5.59
CA GLU A 86 0.02 17.08 -4.24
C GLU A 86 0.50 15.87 -3.42
N TRP A 87 1.54 16.07 -2.60
CA TRP A 87 2.19 14.98 -1.86
C TRP A 87 2.83 15.44 -0.56
N PHE A 88 2.64 14.66 0.50
CA PHE A 88 3.41 14.74 1.74
C PHE A 88 4.61 13.78 1.71
N MET A 89 5.76 14.21 2.20
CA MET A 89 7.01 13.45 2.13
C MET A 89 7.45 13.01 3.53
N VAL A 90 7.35 11.71 3.82
CA VAL A 90 7.93 11.14 5.04
C VAL A 90 9.34 10.65 4.74
N GLU A 91 10.34 11.50 4.96
CA GLU A 91 11.74 11.08 4.92
C GLU A 91 12.08 10.19 6.11
N GLN A 92 11.91 8.88 5.96
CA GLN A 92 12.53 7.93 6.89
C GLN A 92 13.94 7.61 6.41
N LYS A 93 14.95 7.91 7.22
CA LYS A 93 16.34 7.48 6.98
C LYS A 93 16.55 6.08 7.56
N THR A 94 16.08 5.07 6.85
CA THR A 94 16.31 3.68 7.27
C THR A 94 17.56 3.15 6.57
N THR A 95 18.54 2.72 7.38
CA THR A 95 19.79 2.13 6.88
C THR A 95 19.57 0.63 6.71
N VAL A 96 19.44 0.16 5.46
CA VAL A 96 19.20 -1.26 5.12
C VAL A 96 20.54 -2.02 4.97
N GLY A 97 21.67 -1.31 5.07
CA GLY A 97 23.05 -1.81 5.05
C GLY A 97 24.04 -0.63 4.94
N PRO A 98 25.37 -0.86 5.03
CA PRO A 98 26.37 0.23 5.11
C PRO A 98 26.36 1.19 3.92
N THR A 99 25.78 0.79 2.79
CA THR A 99 25.74 1.56 1.54
C THR A 99 24.32 1.86 1.02
N ARG A 100 23.26 1.42 1.71
CA ARG A 100 21.88 1.58 1.25
C ARG A 100 21.04 2.38 2.23
N ARG A 101 20.75 3.63 1.84
CA ARG A 101 19.75 4.50 2.46
C ARG A 101 18.44 4.32 1.70
N MET A 102 17.39 3.96 2.41
CA MET A 102 16.05 3.82 1.84
C MET A 102 15.23 5.03 2.26
N THR A 103 14.63 5.73 1.29
CA THR A 103 13.72 6.87 1.53
C THR A 103 12.30 6.40 1.20
N ALA A 104 11.41 6.28 2.18
CA ALA A 104 10.01 5.95 1.93
C ALA A 104 9.25 7.17 1.35
N ILE A 105 8.26 6.95 0.49
CA ILE A 105 7.37 7.99 -0.06
C ILE A 105 5.94 7.45 0.04
N CYS A 106 5.02 8.17 0.69
CA CYS A 106 3.61 7.77 0.86
C CYS A 106 2.70 9.02 0.77
N TYR A 107 1.44 8.80 0.39
CA TYR A 107 0.48 9.72 -0.24
C TYR A 107 -0.34 10.63 0.72
N GLY A 108 -0.76 11.83 0.28
CA GLY A 108 -1.71 12.73 0.98
C GLY A 108 -1.81 14.16 0.38
N GLU A 109 -3.03 14.72 0.30
CA GLU A 109 -3.44 16.02 -0.29
C GLU A 109 -2.71 17.27 0.26
N ILE A 110 -2.61 18.31 -0.57
CA ILE A 110 -2.39 19.72 -0.17
C ILE A 110 -3.70 20.49 -0.53
N ASN A 111 -3.81 21.78 -0.21
CA ASN A 111 -5.04 22.56 -0.36
C ASN A 111 -5.10 23.32 -1.69
#